data_AF-A0A537PR11-F1
#
_entry.id   AF-A0A537PR11-F1
#
_cell.length_a   1.000
_cell.length_b   1.000
_cell.length_c   1.000
_cell.angle_alpha   90.00
_cell.angle_beta   90.00
_cell.angle_gamma   90.00
#
_symmetry.space_group_name_H-M   'P 1'
#
loop_
_entity.id
_entity.type
_entity.pdbx_description
1 polymer ?
#
loop_
_entity_poly.entity_id
_entity_poly.type
_entity_poly.pdbx_seq_one_letter_code
_entity_poly.pdbx_strand_id
1 'polypeptide(L)'
;MSGCNLSADLLRTARSVVEAATRIVETGGSAVHAALLASQLYEALKLELRASQRQESAKIGLLAAAIDQCRRAARSNTRPAIIAAELGATLALLESGSILRLVANGGAVRSSRPRPQLRVIVGGLSRSA
;
A
#
# COMPACT_ATOMS: atom_id res chain seq x y z
N MET A 1 -5.15 -17.40 -3.71
CA MET A 1 -4.75 -16.16 -4.41
C MET A 1 -3.27 -16.29 -4.75
N SER A 2 -2.94 -16.35 -6.04
CA SER A 2 -1.56 -16.47 -6.52
C SER A 2 -0.81 -15.15 -6.28
N GLY A 3 0.43 -15.20 -5.77
CA GLY A 3 1.20 -13.97 -5.54
C GLY A 3 1.64 -13.29 -6.83
N CYS A 4 1.77 -11.96 -6.76
CA CYS A 4 1.99 -11.10 -7.93
C CYS A 4 3.48 -10.99 -8.26
N ASN A 5 3.84 -11.14 -9.54
CA ASN A 5 5.20 -10.85 -10.02
C ASN A 5 5.39 -9.33 -10.13
N LEU A 6 5.87 -8.71 -9.05
CA LEU A 6 6.29 -7.31 -9.04
C LEU A 6 7.75 -7.20 -9.48
N SER A 7 8.08 -6.17 -10.26
CA SER A 7 9.47 -5.86 -10.57
C SER A 7 10.30 -5.66 -9.29
N ALA A 8 11.52 -6.21 -9.28
CA ALA A 8 12.48 -5.98 -8.21
C ALA A 8 12.86 -4.50 -8.08
N ASP A 9 12.85 -3.75 -9.20
CA ASP A 9 13.10 -2.31 -9.20
C ASP A 9 12.02 -1.56 -8.42
N LEU A 10 10.74 -1.91 -8.63
CA LEU A 10 9.62 -1.31 -7.90
C LEU A 10 9.77 -1.52 -6.38
N LEU A 11 10.08 -2.73 -5.96
CA LEU A 11 10.27 -3.03 -4.53
C LEU A 11 11.48 -2.31 -3.94
N ARG A 12 12.57 -2.16 -4.71
CA ARG A 12 13.75 -1.40 -4.28
C ARG A 12 13.43 0.09 -4.13
N THR A 13 12.73 0.66 -5.11
CA THR A 13 12.28 2.06 -5.07
C THR A 13 11.34 2.28 -3.89
N ALA A 14 10.38 1.39 -3.65
CA ALA A 14 9.46 1.49 -2.52
C ALA A 14 10.19 1.50 -1.17
N ARG A 15 11.14 0.57 -0.95
CA ARG A 15 11.98 0.56 0.27
C ARG A 15 12.75 1.87 0.44
N SER A 16 13.45 2.31 -0.61
CA SER A 16 14.26 3.53 -0.57
C SER A 16 13.42 4.78 -0.25
N VAL A 17 12.22 4.88 -0.85
CA VAL A 17 11.26 5.95 -0.59
C VAL A 17 10.79 5.94 0.86
N VAL A 18 10.44 4.77 1.41
CA VAL A 18 9.99 4.63 2.80
C VAL A 18 11.11 5.02 3.77
N GLU A 19 12.33 4.52 3.56
CA GLU A 19 13.49 4.88 4.38
C GLU A 19 13.75 6.40 4.35
N ALA A 20 13.68 7.02 3.17
CA ALA A 20 13.86 8.46 3.04
C ALA A 20 12.74 9.24 3.75
N ALA A 21 11.49 8.80 3.65
CA ALA A 21 10.37 9.41 4.34
C ALA A 21 10.49 9.29 5.87
N THR A 22 10.92 8.15 6.38
CA THR A 22 11.19 7.95 7.82
C THR A 22 12.29 8.88 8.31
N ARG A 23 13.39 9.01 7.57
CA ARG A 23 14.46 9.97 7.90
C ARG A 23 13.96 11.42 7.93
N ILE A 24 13.06 11.80 7.04
CA ILE A 24 12.42 13.14 7.07
C ILE A 24 11.65 13.34 8.38
N VAL A 25 10.95 12.32 8.87
CA VAL A 25 10.23 12.41 10.16
C VAL A 25 11.21 12.57 11.33
N GLU A 26 12.26 11.75 11.37
CA GLU A 26 13.27 11.76 12.43
C GLU A 26 14.02 13.09 12.51
N THR A 27 14.31 13.70 11.36
CA THR A 27 15.04 14.97 11.26
C THR A 27 14.14 16.21 11.31
N GLY A 28 12.82 16.04 11.39
CA GLY A 28 11.87 17.16 11.32
C GLY A 28 11.84 17.87 9.96
N GLY A 29 12.16 17.15 8.88
CA GLY A 29 12.26 17.68 7.53
C GLY A 29 10.91 18.05 6.89
N SER A 30 10.97 18.52 5.64
CA SER A 30 9.84 19.12 4.94
C SER A 30 8.76 18.11 4.52
N ALA A 31 7.50 18.44 4.78
CA ALA A 31 6.34 17.71 4.27
C ALA A 31 6.28 17.70 2.74
N VAL A 32 6.79 18.75 2.08
CA VAL A 32 6.86 18.83 0.61
C VAL A 32 7.83 17.77 0.08
N HIS A 33 8.97 17.57 0.75
CA HIS A 33 9.93 16.53 0.35
C HIS A 33 9.33 15.13 0.53
N ALA A 34 8.61 14.88 1.64
CA ALA A 34 7.89 13.63 1.83
C ALA A 34 6.80 13.41 0.75
N ALA A 35 6.07 14.45 0.34
CA ALA A 35 5.08 14.38 -0.73
C ALA A 35 5.71 14.10 -2.11
N LEU A 36 6.92 14.63 -2.36
CA LEU A 36 7.68 14.34 -3.58
C LEU A 36 8.08 12.86 -3.64
N LEU A 37 8.54 12.29 -2.52
CA LEU A 37 8.84 10.86 -2.41
C LEU A 37 7.60 10.00 -2.68
N ALA A 38 6.42 10.40 -2.17
CA ALA A 38 5.17 9.72 -2.48
C ALA A 38 4.81 9.78 -3.97
N SER A 39 5.08 10.92 -4.62
CA SER A 39 4.87 11.10 -6.07
C SER A 39 5.83 10.23 -6.89
N GLN A 40 7.09 10.09 -6.44
CA GLN A 40 8.06 9.19 -7.08
C GLN A 40 7.59 7.73 -7.05
N LEU A 41 7.10 7.25 -5.91
CA LEU A 41 6.57 5.89 -5.79
C LEU A 41 5.30 5.70 -6.64
N TYR A 42 4.42 6.71 -6.67
CA TYR A 42 3.23 6.71 -7.52
C TYR A 42 3.57 6.52 -9.02
N GLU A 43 4.59 7.21 -9.53
CA GLU A 43 5.01 7.06 -10.92
C GLU A 43 5.64 5.69 -11.20
N ALA A 44 6.44 5.14 -10.28
CA ALA A 44 6.97 3.79 -10.40
C ALA A 44 5.85 2.73 -10.48
N LEU A 45 4.81 2.88 -9.63
CA LEU A 45 3.64 2.01 -9.64
C LEU A 45 2.85 2.11 -10.96
N LYS A 46 2.70 3.32 -11.52
CA LYS A 46 2.06 3.50 -12.82
C LYS A 46 2.81 2.83 -13.95
N LEU A 47 4.15 2.89 -13.94
CA LEU A 47 4.97 2.21 -14.95
C LEU A 47 4.77 0.70 -14.87
N GLU A 48 4.81 0.12 -13.67
CA GLU A 48 4.55 -1.31 -13.46
C GLU A 48 3.14 -1.71 -13.90
N LEU A 49 2.13 -0.86 -13.61
CA LEU A 49 0.74 -1.10 -14.00
C LEU A 49 0.58 -1.11 -15.53
N ARG A 50 1.23 -0.18 -16.23
CA ARG A 50 1.22 -0.13 -17.71
C ARG A 50 1.92 -1.32 -18.33
N ALA A 51 2.95 -1.84 -17.67
CA ALA A 51 3.68 -3.04 -18.12
C ALA A 51 2.93 -4.35 -17.81
N SER A 52 1.89 -4.32 -16.97
CA SER A 52 1.15 -5.51 -16.56
C SER A 52 0.20 -6.00 -17.66
N GLN A 53 0.13 -7.31 -17.86
CA GLN A 53 -0.80 -7.90 -18.82
C GLN A 53 -2.23 -7.88 -18.27
N ARG A 54 -3.23 -7.76 -19.15
CA ARG A 54 -4.66 -7.70 -18.77
C ARG A 54 -5.13 -8.92 -17.95
N GLN A 55 -4.51 -10.07 -18.17
CA GLN A 55 -4.81 -11.32 -17.46
C GLN A 55 -4.28 -11.35 -16.02
N GLU A 56 -3.37 -10.44 -15.63
CA GLU A 56 -2.81 -10.35 -14.28
C GLU A 56 -3.71 -9.53 -13.34
N SER A 57 -5.00 -9.86 -13.26
CA SER A 57 -6.01 -9.09 -12.51
C SER A 57 -5.65 -8.87 -11.04
N ALA A 58 -5.03 -9.86 -10.39
CA ALA A 58 -4.54 -9.73 -9.01
C ALA A 58 -3.42 -8.68 -8.87
N LYS A 59 -2.47 -8.65 -9.82
CA LYS A 59 -1.38 -7.67 -9.87
C LYS A 59 -1.94 -6.27 -10.12
N ILE A 60 -2.85 -6.16 -11.10
CA ILE A 60 -3.53 -4.90 -11.43
C ILE A 60 -4.26 -4.35 -10.20
N GLY A 61 -5.03 -5.19 -9.50
CA GLY A 61 -5.75 -4.79 -8.29
C GLY A 61 -4.81 -4.34 -7.16
N LEU A 62 -3.70 -5.06 -6.95
CA LEU A 62 -2.68 -4.69 -5.97
C LEU A 62 -2.04 -3.33 -6.29
N LEU A 63 -1.62 -3.13 -7.55
CA LEU A 63 -1.00 -1.89 -8.01
C LEU A 63 -1.98 -0.71 -7.93
N ALA A 64 -3.24 -0.91 -8.30
CA ALA A 64 -4.28 0.12 -8.18
C ALA A 64 -4.50 0.55 -6.71
N ALA A 65 -4.54 -0.41 -5.78
CA ALA A 65 -4.65 -0.12 -4.35
C ALA A 65 -3.44 0.67 -3.82
N ALA A 66 -2.22 0.28 -4.21
CA ALA A 66 -0.99 1.00 -3.86
C ALA A 66 -0.98 2.43 -4.43
N ILE A 67 -1.41 2.62 -5.68
CA ILE A 67 -1.53 3.92 -6.34
C ILE A 67 -2.49 4.85 -5.57
N ASP A 68 -3.66 4.33 -5.17
CA ASP A 68 -4.62 5.11 -4.39
C ASP A 68 -4.06 5.51 -3.02
N GLN A 69 -3.26 4.63 -2.40
CA GLN A 69 -2.60 4.92 -1.13
C GLN A 69 -1.55 6.04 -1.27
N CYS A 70 -0.68 5.99 -2.29
CA CYS A 70 0.25 7.09 -2.58
C CYS A 70 -0.47 8.42 -2.84
N ARG A 71 -1.60 8.39 -3.56
CA ARG A 71 -2.41 9.58 -3.83
C ARG A 71 -3.00 10.17 -2.54
N ARG A 72 -3.46 9.33 -1.61
CA ARG A 72 -3.95 9.78 -0.29
C ARG A 72 -2.81 10.39 0.54
N ALA A 73 -1.64 9.76 0.55
CA ALA A 73 -0.45 10.28 1.22
C ALA A 73 -0.08 11.68 0.72
N ALA A 74 0.01 11.87 -0.60
CA ALA A 74 0.35 13.16 -1.22
C ALA A 74 -0.68 14.26 -0.92
N ARG A 75 -1.95 13.91 -0.67
CA ARG A 75 -3.01 14.86 -0.31
C ARG A 75 -3.05 15.19 1.19
N SER A 76 -2.39 14.42 2.04
CA SER A 76 -2.42 14.55 3.50
C SER A 76 -1.59 15.73 4.06
N ASN A 77 -1.57 16.85 3.31
CA ASN A 77 -0.60 17.96 3.20
C ASN A 77 -0.11 18.68 4.48
N THR A 78 -0.09 18.05 5.64
CA THR A 78 0.15 18.71 6.93
C THR A 78 1.16 18.01 7.81
N ARG A 79 1.46 16.71 7.64
CA ARG A 79 2.39 16.01 8.54
C ARG A 79 3.27 14.97 7.83
N PRO A 80 4.61 15.13 7.81
CA PRO A 80 5.53 14.14 7.24
C PRO A 80 5.34 12.73 7.83
N ALA A 81 4.99 12.64 9.12
CA ALA A 81 4.73 11.38 9.79
C ALA A 81 3.56 10.59 9.19
N ILE A 82 2.49 11.29 8.76
CA ILE A 82 1.35 10.64 8.11
C ILE A 82 1.77 10.13 6.73
N ILE A 83 2.52 10.94 5.98
CA ILE A 83 3.02 10.55 4.65
C ILE A 83 3.93 9.32 4.77
N ALA A 84 4.86 9.30 5.73
CA ALA A 84 5.75 8.15 5.96
C ALA A 84 4.97 6.89 6.35
N ALA A 85 3.94 7.01 7.21
CA ALA A 85 3.09 5.88 7.59
C ALA A 85 2.32 5.30 6.39
N GLU A 86 1.77 6.14 5.52
CA GLU A 86 1.06 5.69 4.32
C GLU A 86 2.01 5.04 3.30
N LEU A 87 3.23 5.56 3.14
CA LEU A 87 4.26 4.95 2.31
C LEU A 87 4.70 3.59 2.86
N GLY A 88 4.87 3.47 4.18
CA GLY A 88 5.17 2.20 4.84
C GLY A 88 4.04 1.17 4.64
N ALA A 89 2.79 1.60 4.77
CA ALA A 89 1.64 0.74 4.51
C ALA A 89 1.56 0.30 3.03
N THR A 90 1.93 1.19 2.10
CA THR A 90 2.04 0.86 0.66
C THR A 90 3.10 -0.21 0.43
N LEU A 91 4.29 -0.07 1.02
CA LEU A 91 5.34 -1.08 0.93
C LEU A 91 4.88 -2.42 1.51
N ALA A 92 4.27 -2.43 2.70
CA ALA A 92 3.76 -3.65 3.33
C ALA A 92 2.70 -4.35 2.45
N LEU A 93 1.86 -3.59 1.74
CA LEU A 93 0.90 -4.12 0.78
C LEU A 93 1.60 -4.80 -0.41
N LEU A 94 2.60 -4.14 -1.01
CA LEU A 94 3.38 -4.70 -2.12
C LEU A 94 4.12 -5.98 -1.72
N GLU A 95 4.76 -5.98 -0.54
CA GLU A 95 5.45 -7.14 0.00
C GLU A 95 4.50 -8.29 0.31
N SER A 96 3.33 -8.01 0.89
CA SER A 96 2.30 -9.03 1.14
C SER A 96 1.82 -9.68 -0.17
N GLY A 97 1.65 -8.89 -1.23
CA GLY A 97 1.30 -9.38 -2.56
C GLY A 97 2.39 -10.24 -3.21
N SER A 98 3.66 -10.00 -2.87
CA SER A 98 4.83 -10.74 -3.35
C SER A 98 5.07 -12.03 -2.54
N ILE A 99 4.95 -11.99 -1.21
CA ILE A 99 5.18 -13.11 -0.29
C ILE A 99 4.18 -14.25 -0.51
N LEU A 100 2.94 -13.95 -0.89
CA LEU A 100 1.94 -14.98 -1.27
C LEU A 100 2.43 -15.88 -2.41
N ARG A 101 3.42 -15.46 -3.21
CA ARG A 101 4.07 -16.29 -4.24
C ARG A 101 5.18 -17.16 -3.65
N LEU A 102 5.96 -16.62 -2.71
CA LEU A 102 7.05 -17.35 -2.06
C LEU A 102 6.51 -18.53 -1.25
N VAL A 103 5.43 -18.28 -0.49
CA VAL A 103 4.75 -19.30 0.33
C VAL A 103 4.07 -20.37 -0.53
N ALA A 104 3.58 -20.02 -1.73
CA ALA A 104 3.03 -21.00 -2.67
C ALA A 104 4.10 -21.99 -3.19
N ASN A 105 5.39 -21.64 -3.12
CA ASN A 105 6.51 -22.47 -3.58
C ASN A 105 7.37 -23.07 -2.46
N GLY A 106 7.00 -22.88 -1.18
CA GLY A 106 7.72 -23.50 -0.06
C GLY A 106 7.34 -22.91 1.29
N GLY A 107 6.52 -23.66 2.06
CA GLY A 107 6.34 -23.46 3.50
C GLY A 107 5.28 -22.44 3.91
N ALA A 108 4.11 -22.93 4.32
CA ALA A 108 2.97 -22.15 4.78
C ALA A 108 3.25 -21.42 6.12
N VAL A 109 3.45 -20.10 6.07
CA VAL A 109 3.31 -19.24 7.26
C VAL A 109 1.89 -18.67 7.26
N ARG A 110 1.09 -19.09 8.25
CA ARG A 110 -0.28 -18.61 8.46
C ARG A 110 -0.24 -17.14 8.90
N SER A 111 -0.58 -16.23 7.99
CA SER A 111 -0.87 -14.84 8.37
C SER A 111 -2.20 -14.78 9.12
N SER A 112 -2.12 -14.64 10.44
CA SER A 112 -3.25 -14.35 11.32
C SER A 112 -3.68 -12.88 11.14
N ARG A 113 -4.46 -12.58 10.09
CA ARG A 113 -5.19 -11.31 10.01
C ARG A 113 -6.67 -11.55 10.32
N PRO A 114 -7.28 -10.80 11.26
CA PRO A 114 -8.69 -10.93 11.57
C PRO A 114 -9.49 -10.51 10.34
N ARG A 115 -10.35 -11.41 9.84
CA ARG A 115 -11.26 -11.12 8.73
C ARG A 115 -12.22 -10.00 9.15
N PRO A 116 -12.38 -8.93 8.36
CA PRO A 116 -13.41 -7.94 8.64
C PRO A 116 -14.78 -8.63 8.50
N GLN A 117 -15.51 -8.74 9.61
CA GLN A 117 -16.89 -9.22 9.61
C GLN A 117 -17.82 -8.03 9.43
N LEU A 118 -18.57 -8.02 8.33
CA LEU A 118 -19.65 -7.07 8.12
C LEU A 118 -20.75 -7.38 9.16
N ARG A 119 -20.98 -6.46 10.10
CA ARG A 119 -22.10 -6.57 11.05
C ARG A 119 -23.20 -5.61 10.61
N VAL A 120 -24.37 -6.17 10.31
CA VAL A 120 -25.57 -5.40 10.02
C VAL A 120 -26.06 -4.78 11.34
N ILE A 121 -26.07 -3.45 11.42
CA ILE A 121 -26.70 -2.75 12.54
C ILE A 121 -28.18 -2.67 12.22
N VAL A 122 -28.99 -3.48 12.91
CA VAL A 122 -30.45 -3.40 12.82
C VAL A 122 -30.91 -2.26 13.73
N GLY A 123 -31.06 -1.06 13.15
CA GLY A 123 -31.63 0.10 13.83
C GLY A 123 -33.16 0.02 13.85
N GLY A 124 -33.76 -0.17 15.03
CA GLY A 124 -35.21 -0.15 15.24
C GLY A 124 -35.59 0.76 16.40
N LEU A 125 -35.61 2.07 16.17
CA LEU A 125 -36.23 3.06 17.08
C LEU A 125 -37.56 3.52 16.48
N SER A 126 -38.59 2.68 16.60
CA SER A 126 -39.98 3.08 16.38
C SER A 126 -40.89 2.22 17.24
N ARG A 127 -41.11 2.61 18.50
CA ARG A 127 -42.41 2.47 19.18
C ARG A 127 -42.61 3.66 20.10
N SER A 128 -43.32 4.64 19.58
CA SER A 128 -44.18 5.49 20.41
C SER A 128 -45.25 4.59 21.02
N ALA A 129 -45.35 4.62 22.35
CA ALA A 129 -46.56 4.32 23.10
C ALA A 129 -46.46 5.08 24.43
#